data_AF-A0A382ZTY9-F1
#
_entry.id   AF-A0A382ZTY9-F1
#
_cell.length_a   1.000
_cell.length_b   1.000
_cell.length_c   1.000
_cell.angle_alpha   90.00
_cell.angle_beta   90.00
_cell.angle_gamma   90.00
#
_symmetry.space_group_name_H-M   'P 1'
#
loop_
_entity.id
_entity.type
_entity.pdbx_description
1 polymer ?
#
loop_
_entity_poly.entity_id
_entity_poly.type
_entity_poly.pdbx_seq_one_letter_code
_entity_poly.pdbx_strand_id
1 'polypeptide(L)'
;MPTKYFEHFPRVDYDIEKNKKPKTVIDIMRRVGIRGDFIKLLPTYYKELVINEERPDLFSYSRFGNTYYHWVEMMLNKIID
;
A
#
# COMPACT_ATOMS: atom_id res chain seq x y z
N MET A 1 -12.88 -4.21 5.73
CA MET A 1 -12.77 -2.74 5.60
C MET A 1 -11.68 -2.45 4.58
N PRO A 2 -11.82 -1.44 3.70
CA PRO A 2 -10.74 -1.09 2.77
C PRO A 2 -9.45 -0.85 3.55
N THR A 3 -8.33 -1.33 3.02
CA THR A 3 -7.02 -1.12 3.65
C THR A 3 -6.76 0.38 3.78
N LYS A 4 -6.21 0.79 4.93
CA LYS A 4 -5.95 2.19 5.30
C LYS A 4 -5.16 2.98 4.23
N TYR A 5 -4.42 2.24 3.41
CA TYR A 5 -3.73 2.72 2.22
C TYR A 5 -4.61 3.53 1.27
N PHE A 6 -5.82 3.05 0.97
CA PHE A 6 -6.70 3.67 -0.03
C PHE A 6 -7.55 4.83 0.52
N GLU A 7 -7.47 5.12 1.83
CA GLU A 7 -8.30 6.15 2.48
C GLU A 7 -8.02 7.56 1.94
N HIS A 8 -6.77 7.82 1.55
CA HIS A 8 -6.32 9.13 1.08
C HIS A 8 -6.38 9.28 -0.44
N PHE A 9 -6.85 8.24 -1.15
CA PHE A 9 -6.98 8.29 -2.58
C PHE A 9 -8.22 9.11 -2.97
N PRO A 10 -8.13 9.91 -4.03
CA PRO A 10 -9.28 10.62 -4.54
C PRO A 10 -10.31 9.64 -5.07
N ARG A 11 -11.57 10.10 -5.10
CA ARG A 11 -12.66 9.34 -5.70
C ARG A 11 -12.91 9.82 -7.12
N VAL A 12 -13.26 8.89 -7.99
CA VAL A 12 -13.57 9.14 -9.39
C VAL A 12 -14.88 8.44 -9.74
N ASP A 13 -15.69 9.09 -10.57
CA ASP A 13 -16.88 8.49 -11.15
C ASP A 13 -16.47 7.59 -12.30
N TYR A 14 -16.69 6.28 -12.12
CA TYR A 14 -16.28 5.27 -13.08
C TYR A 14 -17.47 4.41 -13.47
N ASP A 15 -17.70 4.28 -14.79
CA ASP A 15 -18.73 3.43 -15.35
C ASP A 15 -18.12 2.08 -15.76
N ILE A 16 -18.27 1.10 -14.87
CA ILE A 16 -17.78 -0.27 -15.07
C ILE A 16 -18.60 -0.99 -16.16
N GLU A 17 -19.90 -0.70 -16.24
CA GLU A 17 -20.88 -1.44 -17.05
C GLU A 17 -21.12 -0.79 -18.43
N LYS A 18 -20.53 0.39 -18.68
CA LYS A 18 -20.73 1.23 -19.88
C LYS A 18 -22.20 1.55 -20.15
N ASN A 19 -23.01 1.63 -19.10
CA ASN A 19 -24.45 1.86 -19.16
C ASN A 19 -24.84 3.32 -18.84
N LYS A 20 -23.85 4.23 -18.80
CA LYS A 20 -23.97 5.65 -18.42
C LYS A 20 -24.43 5.87 -16.98
N LYS A 21 -24.29 4.85 -16.10
CA LYS A 21 -24.57 4.96 -14.66
C LYS A 21 -23.26 4.83 -13.88
N PRO A 22 -22.45 5.91 -13.80
CA PRO A 22 -21.17 5.85 -13.10
C PRO A 22 -21.37 5.60 -11.61
N LYS A 23 -20.41 4.90 -11.00
CA LYS A 23 -20.30 4.71 -9.55
C LYS A 23 -19.07 5.45 -9.04
N THR A 24 -19.21 6.13 -7.89
CA THR A 24 -18.09 6.84 -7.26
C THR A 24 -17.16 5.86 -6.52
N VAL A 25 -16.05 5.51 -7.17
CA VAL A 25 -15.07 4.53 -6.69
C VAL A 25 -13.75 5.21 -6.28
N ILE A 26 -12.87 4.47 -5.61
CA ILE A 26 -11.53 4.94 -5.30
C ILE A 26 -10.68 4.89 -6.57
N ASP A 27 -9.96 5.98 -6.88
CA ASP A 27 -9.11 6.09 -8.06
C ASP A 27 -7.79 5.32 -7.92
N ILE A 28 -7.82 4.02 -8.23
CA ILE A 28 -6.63 3.14 -8.20
C ILE A 28 -5.69 3.34 -9.40
N MET A 29 -6.05 4.18 -10.38
CA MET A 29 -5.22 4.42 -11.57
C MET A 29 -4.05 5.35 -11.29
N ARG A 30 -4.02 5.95 -10.09
CA ARG A 30 -2.92 6.79 -9.63
C ARG A 30 -1.77 5.94 -9.11
N ARG A 31 -0.61 6.13 -9.74
CA ARG A 31 0.64 5.52 -9.27
C ARG A 31 1.12 6.25 -8.02
N VAL A 32 0.98 5.61 -6.87
CA VAL A 32 1.58 6.06 -5.60
C VAL A 32 2.87 5.27 -5.39
N GLY A 33 3.97 5.99 -5.16
CA GLY A 33 5.27 5.41 -4.93
C GLY A 33 6.06 6.23 -3.92
N ILE A 34 7.06 5.60 -3.32
CA ILE A 34 7.97 6.26 -2.37
C ILE A 34 8.85 7.24 -3.15
N ARG A 35 9.01 8.45 -2.61
CA ARG A 35 9.90 9.47 -3.19
C ARG A 35 11.33 8.93 -3.26
N GLY A 36 11.92 8.95 -4.45
CA GLY A 36 13.23 8.33 -4.72
C GLY A 36 14.38 8.89 -3.87
N ASP A 37 14.31 10.16 -3.48
CA ASP A 37 15.31 10.81 -2.64
C ASP A 37 15.31 10.25 -1.20
N PHE A 38 14.15 9.80 -0.74
CA PHE A 38 13.98 9.22 0.61
C PHE A 38 14.61 7.83 0.72
N ILE A 39 14.61 7.07 -0.38
CA ILE A 39 15.24 5.73 -0.46
C ILE A 39 16.77 5.82 -0.28
N LYS A 40 17.38 6.95 -0.65
CA LYS A 40 18.84 7.15 -0.57
C LYS A 40 19.32 7.63 0.80
N LEU A 41 18.43 7.98 1.74
CA LEU A 41 18.83 8.34 3.09
C LEU A 41 19.24 7.08 3.89
N LEU A 42 20.56 6.94 4.07
CA LEU A 42 21.26 5.82 4.72
C LEU A 42 20.83 5.43 6.15
N PRO A 43 20.29 6.31 7.04
CA PRO A 43 19.85 5.87 8.37
C PRO A 43 18.36 5.52 8.46
N THR A 44 17.60 5.56 7.35
CA THR A 44 16.12 5.51 7.43
C THR A 44 15.57 4.09 7.59
N TYR A 45 16.31 3.07 7.17
CA TYR A 45 15.81 1.69 7.11
C TYR A 45 16.86 0.68 7.58
N TYR A 46 16.39 -0.31 8.32
CA TYR A 46 17.19 -1.48 8.68
C TYR A 46 16.69 -2.68 7.88
N LYS A 47 17.62 -3.43 7.27
CA LYS A 47 17.29 -4.72 6.66
C LYS A 47 17.12 -5.74 7.78
N GLU A 48 16.04 -6.51 7.70
CA GLU A 48 15.77 -7.59 8.63
C GLU A 48 15.38 -8.86 7.87
N LEU A 49 15.76 -10.02 8.41
CA LEU A 49 15.36 -11.31 7.89
C LEU A 49 13.97 -11.65 8.43
N VAL A 50 13.06 -11.97 7.51
CA VAL A 50 11.74 -12.50 7.87
C VAL A 50 11.94 -13.98 8.20
N ILE A 51 11.70 -14.35 9.46
CA ILE A 51 12.00 -15.68 10.00
C ILE A 51 10.90 -16.71 9.66
N ASN A 52 9.66 -16.23 9.51
CA ASN A 52 8.48 -17.06 9.26
C ASN A 52 7.82 -16.68 7.92
N GLU A 53 7.15 -17.61 7.24
CA GLU A 53 6.28 -17.33 6.08
C GLU A 53 4.98 -16.61 6.50
N GLU A 54 5.12 -15.53 7.25
CA GLU A 54 4.02 -14.75 7.77
C GLU A 54 3.42 -13.87 6.68
N ARG A 55 2.10 -13.72 6.74
CA ARG A 55 1.40 -12.75 5.90
C ARG A 55 1.89 -11.34 6.24
N PRO A 56 2.04 -10.44 5.25
CA PRO A 56 2.48 -9.05 5.46
C PRO A 56 1.68 -8.30 6.54
N ASP A 57 0.37 -8.57 6.63
CA ASP A 57 -0.49 -7.98 7.67
C ASP A 57 -0.04 -8.35 9.08
N LEU A 58 0.33 -9.62 9.30
CA LEU A 58 0.74 -10.14 10.61
C LEU A 58 2.16 -9.68 10.95
N PHE A 59 3.03 -9.63 9.95
CA PHE A 59 4.38 -9.08 10.11
C PHE A 59 4.33 -7.59 10.50
N SER A 60 3.49 -6.80 9.83
CA SER A 60 3.23 -5.40 10.19
C SER A 60 2.68 -5.25 11.61
N TYR A 61 1.82 -6.16 12.07
CA TYR A 61 1.35 -6.16 13.46
C TYR A 61 2.48 -6.43 14.45
N SER A 62 3.34 -7.41 14.15
CA SER A 62 4.51 -7.74 14.98
C SER A 62 5.49 -6.57 15.11
N ARG A 63 5.70 -5.80 14.02
CA ARG A 63 6.68 -4.70 13.98
C ARG A 63 6.13 -3.34 14.39
N PHE A 64 4.93 -3.00 13.93
CA PHE A 64 4.34 -1.67 14.11
C PHE A 64 3.16 -1.65 15.07
N GLY A 65 2.77 -2.80 15.65
CA GLY A 65 1.59 -2.93 16.50
C GLY A 65 0.27 -2.75 15.74
N ASN A 66 0.30 -2.72 14.41
CA ASN A 66 -0.86 -2.46 13.57
C ASN A 66 -0.75 -3.19 12.22
N THR A 67 -1.82 -3.85 11.80
CA THR A 67 -1.89 -4.59 10.53
C THR A 67 -2.01 -3.68 9.30
N TYR A 68 -2.35 -2.40 9.48
CA TYR A 68 -2.64 -1.48 8.38
C TYR A 68 -1.41 -0.91 7.65
N TYR A 69 -0.18 -1.17 8.15
CA TYR A 69 1.05 -0.62 7.58
C TYR A 69 1.79 -1.59 6.64
N HIS A 70 1.24 -2.78 6.38
CA HIS A 70 1.84 -3.78 5.48
C HIS A 70 2.20 -3.22 4.08
N TRP A 71 1.40 -2.30 3.55
CA TRP A 71 1.63 -1.70 2.24
C TRP A 71 2.94 -0.91 2.16
N VAL A 72 3.43 -0.36 3.28
CA VAL A 72 4.71 0.38 3.35
C VAL A 72 5.87 -0.57 3.06
N GLU A 73 5.85 -1.75 3.70
CA GLU A 73 6.87 -2.79 3.51
C GLU A 73 6.83 -3.35 2.08
N MET A 74 5.63 -3.60 1.56
CA MET A 74 5.45 -4.05 0.17
C MET A 74 6.00 -3.03 -0.84
N MET A 75 5.75 -1.73 -0.62
CA MET A 75 6.28 -0.67 -1.47
C MET A 75 7.79 -0.51 -1.38
N LEU A 76 8.34 -0.59 -0.16
CA LEU A 76 9.79 -0.49 0.07
C LEU A 76 10.54 -1.63 -0.62
N ASN A 77 10.02 -2.85 -0.50
CA ASN A 77 10.60 -4.05 -1.10
C ASN A 77 10.25 -4.22 -2.59
N LYS A 78 9.43 -3.33 -3.16
CA LYS A 78 9.00 -3.39 -4.56
C LYS A 78 8.38 -4.76 -4.92
N ILE A 79 7.54 -5.28 -4.04
CA ILE A 79 6.83 -6.55 -4.26
C ILE A 79 5.82 -6.34 -5.40
N ILE A 80 5.83 -7.26 -6.35
CA ILE A 80 4.92 -7.33 -7.50
C ILE A 80 4.50 -8.79 -7.53
N ASP A 81 3.21 -9.07 -7.25
CA ASP A 81 2.59 -10.41 -7.05
C ASP A 81 2.37 -10.80 -5.58
#